data_AF-A0AAC8T755-F1
#
_entry.id   AF-A0AAC8T755-F1
#
_cell.length_a   1.000
_cell.length_b   1.000
_cell.length_c   1.000
_cell.angle_alpha   90.00
_cell.angle_beta   90.00
_cell.angle_gamma   90.00
#
_symmetry.space_group_name_H-M   'P 1'
#
loop_
_entity.id
_entity.type
_entity.pdbx_description
1 polymer ?
#
loop_
_entity_poly.entity_id
_entity_poly.type
_entity_poly.pdbx_seq_one_letter_code
_entity_poly.pdbx_strand_id
1 'polypeptide(L)' 'MKERIQYYIYQEHGEEIGELAAENWLHFFAEELAVPFYNQGVADASEMMNQKIMSIEEDLEALKRPIKGKQ' A
#
# COMPACT_ATOMS: atom_id res chain seq x y z
N MET A 1 -1.18 16.24 -12.16
CA MET A 1 -0.14 16.08 -11.11
C MET A 1 0.87 17.21 -11.16
N LYS A 2 1.46 17.53 -12.34
CA LYS A 2 2.38 18.65 -12.52
C LYS A 2 1.80 20.00 -12.03
N GLU A 3 0.58 20.35 -12.42
CA GLU A 3 -0.12 21.55 -11.92
C GLU A 3 -0.27 21.60 -10.39
N ARG A 4 -0.48 20.44 -9.75
CA ARG A 4 -0.57 20.35 -8.28
C ARG A 4 0.78 20.58 -7.62
N ILE A 5 1.85 20.09 -8.23
CA ILE A 5 3.23 20.33 -7.76
C ILE A 5 3.59 21.81 -7.93
N GLN A 6 3.28 22.40 -9.09
CA GLN A 6 3.49 23.83 -9.33
C GLN A 6 2.72 24.69 -8.31
N TYR A 7 1.44 24.38 -8.10
CA TYR A 7 0.61 25.08 -7.13
C TYR A 7 1.15 24.92 -5.71
N TYR A 8 1.57 23.71 -5.30
CA TYR A 8 2.15 23.47 -3.98
C TYR A 8 3.44 24.28 -3.77
N ILE A 9 4.36 24.27 -4.73
CA ILE A 9 5.60 25.05 -4.65
C ILE A 9 5.30 26.56 -4.59
N TYR A 10 4.33 27.03 -5.38
CA TYR A 10 3.89 28.41 -5.31
C TYR A 10 3.30 28.78 -3.94
N GLN A 11 2.48 27.91 -3.35
CA GLN A 11 1.90 28.16 -2.02
C GLN A 11 2.94 28.15 -0.91
N GLU A 12 3.89 27.21 -0.93
CA GLU A 12 4.89 27.06 0.13
C GLU A 12 6.06 28.04 0.01
N HIS A 13 6.43 28.41 -1.23
CA HIS A 13 7.66 29.15 -1.50
C HIS A 13 7.45 30.47 -2.24
N GLY A 14 6.23 30.77 -2.70
CA GLY A 14 5.93 31.94 -3.54
C GLY A 14 6.57 31.89 -4.93
N GLU A 15 7.14 30.74 -5.31
CA GLU A 15 7.88 30.54 -6.54
C GLU A 15 6.98 29.91 -7.61
N GLU A 16 6.88 30.54 -8.78
CA GLU A 16 6.26 29.92 -9.94
C GLU A 16 7.29 29.09 -10.71
N ILE A 17 7.04 27.78 -10.81
CA ILE A 17 7.87 26.86 -11.59
C ILE A 17 7.18 26.43 -12.88
N GLY A 18 7.95 26.26 -13.95
CA GLY A 18 7.46 25.78 -15.24
C GLY A 18 7.15 24.27 -15.26
N GLU A 19 6.52 23.81 -16.36
CA GLU A 19 6.08 22.42 -16.50
C GLU A 19 7.23 21.41 -16.45
N LEU A 20 8.37 21.71 -17.10
CA LEU A 20 9.55 20.84 -17.09
C LEU A 20 10.13 20.68 -15.68
N ALA A 21 10.15 21.75 -14.89
CA ALA A 21 10.61 21.70 -13.51
C ALA A 21 9.66 20.83 -12.65
N ALA A 22 8.34 20.99 -12.83
CA ALA A 22 7.34 20.17 -12.14
C ALA A 22 7.43 18.68 -12.53
N GLU A 23 7.78 18.39 -13.78
CA GLU A 23 8.00 17.04 -14.27
C GLU A 23 9.25 16.40 -13.64
N ASN A 24 10.35 17.15 -13.54
CA ASN A 24 11.55 16.69 -12.85
C ASN A 24 11.30 16.40 -11.37
N TRP A 25 10.54 17.26 -10.68
CA TRP A 25 10.12 17.02 -9.30
C TRP A 25 9.29 15.73 -9.18
N LEU A 26 8.30 15.55 -10.05
CA LEU A 26 7.48 14.34 -10.05
C LEU A 26 8.33 13.09 -10.28
N HIS A 27 9.26 13.16 -11.22
CA HIS A 27 10.16 12.05 -11.54
C HIS A 27 11.05 11.69 -10.35
N PHE A 28 11.69 12.68 -9.71
CA PHE A 28 12.49 12.49 -8.52
C PHE A 28 11.72 11.78 -7.40
N PHE A 29 10.52 12.25 -7.07
CA PHE A 29 9.72 11.60 -6.03
C PHE A 29 9.26 10.20 -6.44
N ALA A 30 8.94 9.99 -7.72
CA ALA A 30 8.59 8.66 -8.20
C ALA A 30 9.77 7.69 -8.05
N GLU A 31 10.99 8.09 -8.39
CA GLU A 31 12.16 7.22 -8.25
C GLU A 31 12.49 6.92 -6.79
N GLU A 32 12.50 7.94 -5.93
CA GLU A 32 12.87 7.79 -4.52
C GLU A 32 11.81 7.04 -3.70
N LEU A 33 10.53 7.21 -4.04
CA LEU A 33 9.43 6.74 -3.21
C LEU A 33 8.70 5.51 -3.78
N ALA A 34 8.78 5.22 -5.08
CA ALA A 34 7.98 4.14 -5.67
C ALA A 34 8.29 2.77 -5.06
N VAL A 35 9.57 2.41 -4.92
CA VAL A 35 9.98 1.11 -4.38
C VAL A 35 9.51 0.91 -2.93
N PRO A 36 9.79 1.81 -1.97
CA PRO A 36 9.31 1.62 -0.61
C PRO A 36 7.78 1.60 -0.50
N PHE A 37 7.04 2.47 -1.22
CA PHE A 37 5.58 2.44 -1.19
C PHE A 37 4.99 1.17 -1.80
N TYR A 38 5.56 0.69 -2.92
CA TYR A 38 5.12 -0.56 -3.53
C TYR A 38 5.34 -1.75 -2.59
N ASN A 39 6.53 -1.85 -2.01
CA ASN A 39 6.87 -2.92 -1.08
C ASN A 39 5.99 -2.89 0.17
N GLN A 40 5.71 -1.70 0.70
CA GLN A 40 4.78 -1.56 1.83
C GLN A 40 3.36 -2.00 1.45
N GLY A 41 2.86 -1.59 0.28
CA GLY A 41 1.55 -2.02 -0.19
C GLY A 41 1.42 -3.54 -0.37
N VAL A 42 2.48 -4.21 -0.83
CA VAL A 42 2.55 -5.68 -0.89
C VAL A 42 2.57 -6.30 0.50
N ALA A 43 3.32 -5.72 1.44
CA ALA A 43 3.35 -6.18 2.83
C ALA A 43 1.97 -6.06 3.50
N ASP A 44 1.30 -4.92 3.35
CA ASP A 44 -0.03 -4.65 3.90
C ASP A 44 -1.06 -5.66 3.35
N ALA A 45 -1.05 -5.89 2.04
CA ALA A 45 -1.92 -6.89 1.41
C ALA A 45 -1.65 -8.31 1.93
N SER A 46 -0.38 -8.66 2.15
CA SER A 46 0.00 -9.97 2.69
C SER A 46 -0.46 -10.14 4.13
N GLU A 47 -0.34 -9.10 4.96
CA GLU A 47 -0.83 -9.10 6.33
C GLU A 47 -2.35 -9.32 6.38
N MET A 48 -3.11 -8.56 5.58
CA MET A 48 -4.56 -8.73 5.48
C MET A 48 -4.94 -10.14 5.05
N MET A 49 -4.23 -10.71 4.07
CA MET A 49 -4.47 -12.09 3.62
C MET A 49 -4.21 -13.10 4.74
N ASN A 50 -3.10 -12.96 5.47
CA ASN A 50 -2.75 -13.86 6.57
C ASN A 50 -3.80 -13.85 7.68
N GLN A 51 -4.27 -12.65 8.08
CA GLN A 51 -5.35 -12.52 9.06
C GLN A 51 -6.61 -13.26 8.62
N LYS A 52 -6.96 -13.16 7.33
CA LYS A 52 -8.12 -13.86 6.78
C LYS A 52 -7.93 -15.38 6.78
N ILE A 53 -6.75 -15.87 6.43
CA ILE A 53 -6.41 -17.29 6.44
C ILE A 53 -6.54 -17.86 7.85
N MET A 54 -5.97 -17.18 8.86
CA MET A 54 -6.07 -17.62 10.26
C MET A 54 -7.54 -17.77 10.69
N SER A 55 -8.40 -16.81 10.37
CA SER A 55 -9.83 -16.90 10.66
C SER A 55 -10.50 -18.09 9.97
N ILE A 56 -10.13 -18.39 8.72
CA ILE A 56 -10.66 -19.56 8.00
C ILE A 56 -10.18 -20.87 8.64
N GLU A 57 -8.92 -20.94 9.07
CA GLU A 57 -8.37 -22.11 9.74
C GLU A 57 -9.11 -22.40 11.06
N GLU A 58 -9.39 -21.36 11.85
CA GLU A 58 -10.19 -21.46 13.08
C GLU A 58 -11.61 -21.97 12.79
N ASP A 59 -12.27 -21.43 11.77
CA ASP A 59 -13.61 -21.87 11.36
C ASP A 59 -13.61 -23.34 10.91
N LEU A 60 -12.60 -23.76 10.15
CA LEU A 60 -12.47 -25.16 9.71
C LEU A 60 -12.22 -26.11 10.87
N GLU A 61 -11.42 -25.71 11.86
CA GLU A 61 -11.18 -26.51 13.05
C GLU A 61 -12.43 -26.70 13.89
N ALA A 62 -13.25 -25.64 14.03
CA ALA A 62 -14.53 -25.72 14.72
C ALA A 62 -15.52 -26.71 14.07
N LEU A 63 -15.36 -27.02 12.77
CA LEU A 63 -16.20 -27.99 12.05
C LEU A 63 -15.78 -29.45 12.28
N LYS A 64 -14.64 -29.74 12.91
CA LYS A 64 -14.22 -31.13 13.15
C LYS A 64 -15.24 -31.86 14.03
N ARG A 65 -15.63 -33.06 13.58
CA ARG A 65 -16.52 -33.95 14.34
C ARG A 65 -15.68 -34.92 15.19
N PRO A 66 -16.14 -35.28 16.40
CA PRO A 66 -15.46 -36.28 17.21
C PRO A 66 -15.39 -37.61 16.46
N ILE A 67 -14.23 -38.26 16.51
CA ILE A 67 -14.07 -39.62 15.98
C ILE A 67 -14.90 -40.53 16.88
N LYS A 68 -16.00 -41.09 16.35
CA LYS A 68 -16.76 -42.12 17.07
C LYS A 68 -15.87 -43.35 17.22
N GLY A 69 -15.30 -43.55 18.41
CA GLY A 69 -14.73 -44.83 18.79
C GLY A 69 -15.80 -45.91 18.70
N LYS A 70 -15.46 -47.06 18.10
CA LYS A 70 -16.29 -48.26 18.22
C LYS A 70 -16.40 -48.61 19.71
N GLN A 71 -17.64 -48.82 20.15
CA GLN A 71 -17.99 -49.33 21.48
C GLN A 71 -17.27 -50.65 21.77
#